data_AF-A0A662MWM9-F1
#
_entry.id   AF-A0A662MWM9-F1
#
_cell.length_a   1.000
_cell.length_b   1.000
_cell.length_c   1.000
_cell.angle_alpha   90.00
_cell.angle_beta   90.00
_cell.angle_gamma   90.00
#
_symmetry.space_group_name_H-M   'P 1'
#
loop_
_entity.id
_entity.type
_entity.pdbx_description
1 polymer ?
#
loop_
_entity_poly.entity_id
_entity_poly.type
_entity_poly.pdbx_seq_one_letter_code
_entity_poly.pdbx_strand_id
1 'polypeptide(L)' 'MRKVNNNPDNIPLHFYKELVEIIAKGRKASYKVLQENKRLGIPTPFSLQGVIYYLMPDGRIVRKRK' A
#
# COMPACT_ATOMS: atom_id res chain seq x y z
N MET A 1 15.52 20.49 -32.74
CA MET A 1 14.62 20.09 -31.64
C MET A 1 14.41 18.57 -31.71
N ARG A 2 14.97 17.79 -30.76
CA ARG A 2 14.78 16.32 -30.73
C ARG A 2 13.39 16.00 -30.17
N LYS A 3 12.52 15.37 -30.96
CA LYS A 3 11.25 14.84 -30.49
C LYS A 3 11.54 13.70 -29.51
N VAL A 4 11.22 13.88 -28.23
CA VAL A 4 11.26 12.82 -27.23
C VAL A 4 10.09 11.89 -27.51
N ASN A 5 10.39 10.71 -28.02
CA ASN A 5 9.40 9.69 -28.33
C ASN A 5 9.05 8.96 -27.03
N ASN A 6 7.98 9.38 -26.36
CA ASN A 6 7.48 8.73 -25.13
C ASN A 6 6.68 7.48 -25.52
N ASN A 7 7.36 6.40 -25.89
CA ASN A 7 6.70 5.11 -26.13
C ASN A 7 6.60 4.35 -24.78
N PRO A 8 5.38 4.10 -24.25
CA PRO A 8 5.19 3.42 -22.96
C PRO A 8 5.57 1.93 -22.98
N ASP A 9 5.84 1.38 -24.17
CA ASP A 9 6.10 -0.06 -24.38
C ASP A 9 7.54 -0.51 -24.08
N ASN A 10 8.41 0.40 -23.67
CA ASN A 10 9.82 0.11 -23.39
C ASN A 10 10.15 0.22 -21.89
N ILE A 11 9.31 -0.34 -21.01
CA ILE A 11 9.76 -0.70 -19.66
C ILE A 11 10.49 -2.04 -19.80
N PRO A 12 11.81 -2.10 -19.62
CA PRO A 12 12.53 -3.37 -19.73
C PRO A 12 11.93 -4.41 -18.78
N LEU A 13 11.65 -5.61 -19.28
CA LEU A 13 10.92 -6.67 -18.56
C LEU A 13 11.46 -6.94 -17.15
N HIS A 14 12.77 -6.82 -16.94
CA HIS A 14 13.38 -6.96 -15.62
C HIS A 14 12.90 -5.91 -14.60
N PHE A 15 12.74 -4.65 -14.99
CA PHE A 15 12.23 -3.58 -14.12
C PHE A 15 10.77 -3.84 -13.75
N TYR A 16 9.96 -4.29 -14.71
CA TYR A 16 8.57 -4.65 -14.42
C TYR A 16 8.49 -5.83 -13.45
N LYS A 17 9.32 -6.86 -13.65
CA LYS A 17 9.39 -8.02 -12.74
C LYS A 17 9.81 -7.61 -11.32
N GLU A 18 10.82 -6.76 -11.21
CA GLU A 18 11.30 -6.26 -9.92
C GLU A 18 10.23 -5.43 -9.19
N LEU A 19 9.52 -4.56 -9.90
CA LEU A 19 8.38 -3.81 -9.35
C LEU A 19 7.27 -4.73 -8.84
N VAL A 20 6.88 -5.75 -9.62
CA VAL A 20 5.88 -6.74 -9.22
C VAL A 20 6.31 -7.49 -7.96
N GLU A 21 7.58 -7.88 -7.88
CA GLU A 21 8.13 -8.54 -6.69
C GLU A 21 8.11 -7.64 -5.46
N ILE A 22 8.48 -6.37 -5.59
CA ILE A 22 8.44 -5.39 -4.50
C ILE A 22 7.00 -5.20 -4.02
N ILE A 23 6.04 -5.03 -4.93
CA ILE A 23 4.62 -4.89 -4.59
C ILE A 23 4.10 -6.15 -3.88
N ALA A 24 4.46 -7.34 -4.38
CA ALA A 24 4.05 -8.61 -3.77
C ALA A 24 4.61 -8.79 -2.36
N LYS A 25 5.91 -8.51 -2.16
CA LYS A 25 6.56 -8.54 -0.84
C LYS A 25 5.92 -7.53 0.11
N GLY A 26 5.66 -6.31 -0.36
CA GLY A 26 4.97 -5.26 0.39
C GLY A 26 3.58 -5.70 0.84
N ARG A 27 2.75 -6.21 -0.08
CA ARG A 27 1.41 -6.74 0.24
C ARG A 27 1.46 -7.85 1.29
N LYS A 28 2.39 -8.79 1.16
CA LYS A 28 2.55 -9.89 2.14
C LYS A 28 2.95 -9.37 3.52
N ALA A 29 3.85 -8.39 3.60
CA ALA A 29 4.25 -7.77 4.85
C ALA A 29 3.10 -6.99 5.49
N SER A 30 2.41 -6.14 4.73
CA SER A 30 1.25 -5.38 5.21
C SER A 30 0.13 -6.30 5.70
N TYR A 31 -0.13 -7.40 4.99
CA TYR A 31 -1.14 -8.38 5.40
C TYR A 31 -0.78 -9.04 6.75
N LYS A 32 0.49 -9.42 6.95
CA LYS A 32 0.94 -9.97 8.23
C LYS A 32 0.77 -8.98 9.38
N VAL A 33 1.13 -7.71 9.17
CA VAL A 33 0.95 -6.65 10.17
C VAL A 33 -0.52 -6.45 10.52
N LEU A 34 -1.40 -6.44 9.51
CA LEU A 34 -2.84 -6.32 9.72
C LEU A 34 -3.41 -7.48 10.54
N GLN A 35 -2.99 -8.71 10.25
CA GLN A 35 -3.41 -9.89 10.99
C GLN A 35 -2.89 -9.88 12.44
N GLU A 36 -1.65 -9.45 12.64
CA GLU A 36 -1.07 -9.36 13.98
C GLU A 36 -1.73 -8.26 14.81
N ASN A 37 -1.97 -7.09 14.22
CA ASN A 37 -2.73 -6.01 14.85
C ASN A 37 -4.13 -6.45 15.23
N LYS A 38 -4.79 -7.22 14.34
CA LYS A 38 -6.11 -7.81 14.63
C LYS A 38 -6.04 -8.80 15.80
N ARG A 39 -5.03 -9.67 15.85
CA ARG A 39 -4.80 -10.63 16.93
C ARG A 39 -4.55 -9.95 18.28
N LEU A 40 -3.82 -8.83 18.27
CA LEU A 40 -3.44 -8.07 19.46
C LEU A 40 -4.48 -7.04 19.90
N GLY A 41 -5.56 -6.85 19.14
CA GLY A 41 -6.56 -5.82 19.44
C GLY A 41 -6.09 -4.39 19.13
N ILE A 42 -5.03 -4.24 18.33
CA ILE A 42 -4.42 -2.93 18.01
C ILE A 42 -5.08 -2.34 16.76
N PRO A 43 -5.59 -1.09 16.81
CA PRO A 43 -6.08 -0.41 15.63
C PRO A 43 -4.94 -0.10 14.63
N THR A 44 -5.17 -0.31 13.35
CA THR A 44 -4.19 0.01 12.30
C THR A 44 -4.46 1.40 11.72
N PRO A 45 -3.57 2.39 11.91
CA PRO A 45 -3.74 3.72 11.34
C PRO A 45 -3.50 3.71 9.83
N PHE A 46 -4.28 4.49 9.09
CA PHE A 46 -4.04 4.77 7.67
C PHE A 46 -4.53 6.18 7.31
N SER A 47 -3.97 6.76 6.25
CA SER A 47 -4.36 8.07 5.74
C SER A 47 -5.16 7.90 4.45
N LEU A 48 -6.30 8.59 4.37
CA LEU A 48 -7.08 8.71 3.14
C LEU A 48 -7.38 10.20 2.93
N GLN A 49 -6.91 10.76 1.80
CA GLN A 49 -7.08 12.17 1.45
C GLN A 49 -6.60 13.15 2.54
N GLY A 50 -5.49 12.84 3.21
CA GLY A 50 -4.93 13.69 4.28
C GLY A 50 -5.68 13.57 5.62
N VAL A 51 -6.70 12.73 5.70
CA VAL A 51 -7.43 12.44 6.94
C VAL A 51 -6.95 11.10 7.49
N ILE A 52 -6.61 11.08 8.79
CA ILE A 52 -6.19 9.86 9.48
C ILE A 52 -7.42 9.07 9.95
N TYR A 53 -7.45 7.82 9.55
CA TYR A 53 -8.41 6.81 9.97
C TYR A 53 -7.70 5.69 10.71
N TYR A 54 -8.46 4.91 11.47
CA TYR A 54 -8.01 3.71 12.13
C TYR A 54 -8.92 2.56 11.75
N LEU A 55 -8.32 1.47 11.25
CA LEU A 55 -8.99 0.19 11.07
C LEU A 55 -8.93 -0.58 12.40
N MET A 56 -10.08 -0.72 13.03
CA MET A 56 -10.24 -1.47 14.27
C MET A 56 -10.10 -2.99 14.00
N PRO A 57 -9.71 -3.79 15.02
CA PRO A 57 -9.60 -5.25 14.91
C PRO A 57 -10.90 -5.96 14.48
N ASP A 58 -12.05 -5.39 14.82
CA ASP A 58 -13.38 -5.87 14.44
C ASP A 58 -13.79 -5.48 13.01
N GLY A 59 -12.93 -4.76 12.28
CA GLY A 59 -13.17 -4.30 10.91
C GLY A 59 -13.84 -2.93 10.81
N ARG A 60 -14.18 -2.27 11.93
CA ARG A 60 -14.73 -0.91 11.88
C ARG A 60 -13.65 0.09 11.48
N ILE A 61 -14.03 1.11 10.72
CA ILE A 61 -13.15 2.23 10.38
C ILE A 61 -13.59 3.44 11.20
N VAL A 62 -12.68 3.98 12.00
CA VAL A 62 -12.94 5.19 12.82
C VAL A 62 -12.04 6.32 12.38
N ARG A 63 -12.59 7.53 12.29
CA ARG A 63 -11.82 8.74 12.00
C ARG A 63 -11.29 9.32 13.31
N LYS A 64 -10.03 9.78 13.33
CA LYS A 64 -9.55 10.60 14.45
C LYS A 64 -10.35 11.90 14.48
N ARG A 65 -11.24 12.08 15.47
CA ARG A 65 -11.80 13.39 15.75
C ARG A 65 -10.70 14.24 16.41
N LYS A 66 -10.59 15.48 15.95
CA LYS A 66 -9.65 16.46 16.51
C LYS A 66 -10.09 16.84 17.91
#